data_AF-A0AAW0F066-F1
#
_entry.id   AF-A0AAW0F066-F1
#
_cell.length_a   1.000
_cell.length_b   1.000
_cell.length_c   1.000
_cell.angle_alpha   90.00
_cell.angle_beta   90.00
_cell.angle_gamma   90.00
#
_symmetry.space_group_name_H-M   'P 1'
#
loop_
_entity.id
_entity.type
_entity.pdbx_description
1 polymer ?
#
loop_
_entity_poly.entity_id
_entity_poly.type
_entity_poly.pdbx_seq_one_letter_code
_entity_poly.pdbx_strand_id
1 'polypeptide(L)'
;MLRRSQTFLRVSPYALFLRDMKKTGTSKKFDLKKAAVSYRRLSPNQKRQLVRRADATTFPRQQAYLRFAKREWKNLANVPLRRRHALLREKWASVKSKTTPATKVATKVASAKSKVKAAGKKAKKTSKRAKK
;
A
#
# COMPACT_ATOMS: atom_id res chain seq x y z
N MET A 1 -23.93 23.37 -7.42
CA MET A 1 -22.98 22.57 -8.26
C MET A 1 -21.62 22.44 -7.55
N LEU A 2 -21.40 21.40 -6.73
CA LEU A 2 -20.10 21.13 -6.10
C LEU A 2 -19.39 19.97 -6.84
N ARG A 3 -18.78 20.24 -8.01
CA ARG A 3 -17.98 19.27 -8.78
C ARG A 3 -16.46 19.38 -8.49
N ARG A 4 -16.05 19.75 -7.27
CA ARG A 4 -14.62 19.98 -6.95
C ARG A 4 -14.01 19.12 -5.84
N SER A 5 -14.71 18.14 -5.27
CA SER A 5 -14.23 17.42 -4.08
C SER A 5 -13.69 15.99 -4.30
N GLN A 6 -13.62 15.46 -5.53
CA GLN A 6 -13.08 14.09 -5.75
C GLN A 6 -11.56 14.03 -5.98
N THR A 7 -10.87 15.15 -6.16
CA THR A 7 -9.41 15.18 -6.36
C THR A 7 -8.60 15.03 -5.07
N PHE A 8 -9.19 15.22 -3.89
CA PHE A 8 -8.48 15.17 -2.60
C PHE A 8 -7.94 13.79 -2.21
N LEU A 9 -8.41 12.73 -2.86
CA LEU A 9 -7.98 11.36 -2.58
C LEU A 9 -7.00 10.81 -3.63
N ARG A 10 -6.71 11.59 -4.67
CA ARG A 10 -5.76 11.23 -5.72
C ARG A 10 -4.43 11.87 -5.39
N VAL A 11 -3.38 11.06 -5.32
CA VAL A 11 -2.04 11.63 -5.21
C VAL A 11 -1.75 12.29 -6.56
N SER A 12 -1.47 13.59 -6.59
CA SER A 12 -1.18 14.25 -7.86
C SER A 12 0.17 13.77 -8.41
N PRO A 13 0.31 13.60 -9.74
CA PRO A 13 1.58 13.22 -10.35
C PRO A 13 2.72 14.20 -9.99
N TYR A 14 2.39 15.49 -9.84
CA TYR A 14 3.32 16.51 -9.38
C TYR A 14 3.75 16.32 -7.92
N ALA A 15 2.81 16.02 -7.01
CA ALA A 15 3.15 15.77 -5.61
C ALA A 15 4.06 14.53 -5.45
N LEU A 16 3.85 13.49 -6.26
CA LEU A 16 4.77 12.35 -6.31
C LEU A 16 6.15 12.74 -6.82
N PHE A 17 6.20 13.52 -7.90
CA PHE A 17 7.47 14.02 -8.43
C PHE A 17 8.25 14.83 -7.39
N LEU A 18 7.59 15.74 -6.65
CA LEU A 18 8.22 16.48 -5.56
C LEU A 18 8.73 15.57 -4.44
N ARG A 19 7.95 14.54 -4.09
CA ARG A 19 8.36 13.56 -3.08
C ARG A 19 9.60 12.78 -3.52
N ASP A 20 9.64 12.38 -4.78
CA ASP A 20 10.77 11.63 -5.34
C ASP A 20 12.02 12.52 -5.43
N MET A 21 11.87 13.78 -5.87
CA MET A 21 12.95 14.76 -5.86
C MET A 21 13.48 15.05 -4.45
N LYS A 22 12.61 15.13 -3.44
CA LYS A 22 13.02 15.31 -2.04
C LYS A 22 13.79 14.11 -1.51
N LYS A 23 13.50 12.89 -1.98
CA LYS A 23 14.25 11.67 -1.61
C LYS A 23 15.62 11.61 -2.27
N THR A 24 15.74 12.08 -3.51
CA THR A 24 17.02 12.08 -4.26
C THR A 24 17.90 13.29 -3.93
N GLY A 25 17.32 14.38 -3.43
CA GLY A 25 18.05 15.60 -3.10
C GLY A 25 18.77 15.51 -1.76
N THR A 26 20.09 15.70 -1.78
CA THR A 26 20.97 15.80 -0.59
C THR A 26 20.94 17.19 0.07
N SER A 27 20.19 18.16 -0.47
CA SER A 27 20.22 19.55 0.00
C SER A 27 19.16 19.86 1.06
N LYS A 28 19.59 20.57 2.12
CA LYS A 28 18.74 21.05 3.24
C LYS A 28 17.62 22.02 2.82
N LYS A 29 17.68 22.60 1.60
CA LYS A 29 16.68 23.55 1.07
C LYS A 29 16.15 23.05 -0.28
N PHE A 30 14.89 22.63 -0.28
CA PHE A 30 14.17 22.17 -1.46
C PHE A 30 13.59 23.36 -2.23
N ASP A 31 14.10 23.63 -3.43
CA ASP A 31 13.62 24.73 -4.27
C ASP A 31 12.42 24.30 -5.13
N LEU A 32 11.23 24.74 -4.73
CA LEU A 32 9.97 24.46 -5.42
C LEU A 32 9.90 25.05 -6.83
N LYS A 33 10.55 26.20 -7.08
CA LYS A 33 10.52 26.83 -8.41
C LYS A 33 11.31 25.99 -9.41
N LYS A 34 12.50 25.52 -9.03
CA LYS A 34 13.31 24.61 -9.86
C LYS A 34 12.61 23.27 -10.10
N ALA A 35 11.95 22.73 -9.08
CA ALA A 35 11.18 21.49 -9.23
C ALA A 35 10.00 21.66 -10.20
N ALA A 36 9.27 22.78 -10.14
CA ALA A 36 8.18 23.07 -11.08
C ALA A 36 8.67 23.15 -12.54
N VAL A 37 9.79 23.83 -12.78
CA VAL A 37 10.41 23.92 -14.12
C VAL A 37 10.84 22.54 -14.61
N SER A 38 11.47 21.75 -13.75
CA SER A 38 11.92 20.39 -14.06
C SER A 38 10.75 19.48 -14.42
N TYR A 39 9.65 19.56 -13.66
CA TYR A 39 8.43 18.80 -13.95
C TYR A 39 7.82 19.16 -15.32
N ARG A 40 7.82 20.45 -15.68
CA ARG A 40 7.31 20.89 -16.99
C ARG A 40 8.15 20.33 -18.14
N ARG A 41 9.47 20.26 -17.95
CA ARG A 41 10.46 19.74 -18.92
C ARG A 41 10.51 18.22 -19.03
N LEU A 42 9.79 17.47 -18.18
CA LEU A 42 9.73 16.01 -18.29
C LEU A 42 9.22 15.57 -19.66
N SER A 43 9.81 14.50 -20.19
CA SER A 43 9.36 13.91 -21.45
C SER A 43 7.94 13.34 -21.32
N PRO A 44 7.17 13.23 -22.41
CA PRO A 44 5.83 12.64 -22.37
C PRO A 44 5.80 11.25 -21.75
N ASN A 45 6.83 10.43 -22.01
CA ASN A 45 6.97 9.09 -21.44
C ASN A 45 7.18 9.12 -19.92
N GLN A 46 8.03 10.02 -19.43
CA GLN A 46 8.25 10.20 -17.99
C GLN A 46 6.99 10.69 -17.27
N LYS A 47 6.27 11.65 -17.87
CA LYS A 47 4.99 12.12 -17.34
C LYS A 47 3.96 10.98 -17.28
N ARG A 48 3.86 10.16 -18.33
CA ARG A 48 2.97 8.98 -18.36
C ARG A 48 3.32 7.98 -17.25
N GLN A 49 4.60 7.71 -17.01
CA GLN A 49 5.04 6.83 -15.92
C GLN A 49 4.68 7.41 -14.54
N LEU A 50 4.86 8.71 -14.34
CA LEU A 50 4.46 9.40 -13.10
C LEU A 50 2.96 9.32 -12.87
N VAL A 51 2.14 9.52 -13.91
CA VAL A 51 0.69 9.36 -13.83
C VAL A 51 0.31 7.93 -13.43
N ARG A 52 0.89 6.91 -14.09
CA ARG A 52 0.63 5.50 -13.73
C ARG A 52 0.98 5.20 -12.26
N ARG A 53 2.11 5.73 -11.76
CA ARG A 53 2.51 5.58 -10.36
C ARG A 53 1.55 6.32 -9.41
N ALA A 54 1.10 7.51 -9.80
CA ALA A 54 0.10 8.29 -9.08
C ALA A 54 -1.23 7.55 -8.95
N ASP A 55 -1.69 6.93 -10.03
CA ASP A 55 -2.91 6.14 -10.04
C ASP A 55 -2.77 4.87 -9.19
N ALA A 56 -1.61 4.19 -9.24
CA ALA A 56 -1.34 3.02 -8.39
C ALA A 56 -1.24 3.37 -6.90
N THR A 57 -0.72 4.56 -6.58
CA THR A 57 -0.58 5.04 -5.19
C THR A 57 -1.89 5.62 -4.64
N THR A 58 -2.80 6.03 -5.53
CA THR A 58 -4.09 6.61 -5.16
C THR A 58 -4.93 5.58 -4.39
N PHE A 59 -5.30 5.93 -3.15
CA PHE A 59 -5.87 5.07 -2.12
C PHE A 59 -6.91 4.06 -2.63
N PRO A 60 -6.51 2.83 -3.01
CA PRO A 60 -7.41 1.87 -3.63
C PRO A 60 -8.49 1.39 -2.64
N ARG A 61 -8.13 1.30 -1.36
CA ARG A 61 -9.05 0.96 -0.26
C ARG A 61 -10.17 1.99 -0.10
N GLN A 62 -9.88 3.27 -0.31
CA GLN A 62 -10.86 4.33 -0.18
C GLN A 62 -11.77 4.40 -1.40
N GLN A 63 -11.23 4.17 -2.60
CA GLN A 63 -12.07 4.00 -3.79
C GLN A 63 -13.00 2.79 -3.66
N ALA A 64 -12.51 1.67 -3.13
CA ALA A 64 -13.33 0.50 -2.86
C ALA A 64 -14.45 0.81 -1.86
N TYR A 65 -14.14 1.54 -0.77
CA TYR A 65 -15.14 2.01 0.17
C TYR A 65 -16.18 2.94 -0.49
N LEU A 66 -15.76 3.89 -1.33
CA LEU A 66 -16.70 4.80 -2.01
C LEU A 66 -17.62 4.06 -2.97
N ARG A 67 -17.12 3.06 -3.72
CA ARG A 67 -17.94 2.21 -4.58
C ARG A 67 -18.94 1.39 -3.76
N PHE A 68 -18.48 0.79 -2.67
CA PHE A 68 -19.32 0.07 -1.72
C PHE A 68 -20.41 0.97 -1.13
N ALA A 69 -20.02 2.14 -0.61
CA ALA A 69 -20.93 3.10 -0.01
C ALA A 69 -21.97 3.58 -1.01
N LYS A 70 -21.59 3.86 -2.26
CA LYS A 70 -22.54 4.26 -3.31
C LYS A 70 -23.58 3.18 -3.62
N ARG A 71 -23.18 1.90 -3.61
CA ARG A 71 -24.10 0.77 -3.79
C ARG A 71 -25.06 0.64 -2.61
N GLU A 72 -24.52 0.65 -1.40
CA GLU A 72 -25.32 0.49 -0.16
C GLU A 72 -26.17 1.72 0.18
N TRP A 73 -25.83 2.91 -0.34
CA TRP A 73 -26.60 4.13 -0.09
C TRP A 73 -28.04 4.01 -0.57
N LYS A 74 -28.27 3.28 -1.67
CA LYS A 74 -29.60 2.99 -2.21
C LYS A 74 -30.41 2.10 -1.26
N ASN A 75 -29.75 1.11 -0.66
CA ASN A 75 -30.38 0.17 0.28
C ASN A 75 -30.73 0.81 1.62
N LEU A 76 -30.12 1.97 1.94
CA LEU A 76 -30.32 2.71 3.18
C LEU A 76 -31.22 3.94 3.01
N ALA A 77 -31.95 4.05 1.90
CA ALA A 77 -32.77 5.21 1.55
C ALA A 77 -33.83 5.56 2.61
N ASN A 78 -34.33 4.57 3.36
CA ASN A 78 -35.37 4.76 4.38
C ASN A 78 -34.79 5.05 5.79
N VAL A 79 -33.47 4.98 5.96
CA VAL A 79 -32.82 5.20 7.25
C VAL A 79 -32.50 6.69 7.43
N PRO A 80 -32.59 7.29 8.62
CA PRO A 80 -32.12 8.65 8.84
C PRO A 80 -30.62 8.83 8.53
N LEU A 81 -30.24 9.94 7.88
CA LEU A 81 -28.86 10.24 7.46
C LEU A 81 -27.81 10.01 8.56
N ARG A 82 -28.10 10.41 9.80
CA ARG A 82 -27.22 10.22 10.96
C ARG A 82 -26.86 8.75 11.21
N ARG A 83 -27.82 7.83 11.00
CA ARG A 83 -27.61 6.38 11.18
C ARG A 83 -27.00 5.69 9.96
N ARG A 84 -27.20 6.23 8.74
CA ARG A 84 -26.64 5.64 7.51
C ARG A 84 -25.13 5.49 7.55
N HIS A 85 -24.42 6.53 8.02
CA HIS A 85 -22.96 6.50 8.09
C HIS A 85 -22.41 5.50 9.11
N ALA A 86 -23.13 5.24 10.19
CA ALA A 86 -22.76 4.20 11.17
C ALA A 86 -22.93 2.80 10.55
N LEU A 87 -24.11 2.53 9.98
CA LEU A 87 -24.41 1.25 9.32
C LEU A 87 -23.46 0.95 8.15
N LEU A 88 -23.08 1.96 7.36
CA LEU A 88 -22.10 1.80 6.29
C LEU A 88 -20.72 1.43 6.81
N ARG A 89 -20.29 2.01 7.93
CA ARG A 89 -19.01 1.67 8.56
C ARG A 89 -19.02 0.24 9.09
N GLU A 90 -20.09 -0.17 9.76
CA GLU A 90 -20.26 -1.53 10.27
C GLU A 90 -20.27 -2.55 9.12
N LYS A 91 -21.10 -2.34 8.09
CA LYS A 91 -21.14 -3.24 6.93
C LYS A 91 -19.80 -3.33 6.22
N TRP A 92 -19.08 -2.21 6.08
CA TRP A 92 -17.75 -2.21 5.46
C TRP A 92 -16.71 -2.96 6.29
N ALA A 93 -16.74 -2.83 7.62
CA ALA A 93 -15.89 -3.60 8.52
C ALA A 93 -16.16 -5.11 8.40
N SER A 94 -17.43 -5.51 8.32
CA SER A 94 -17.84 -6.91 8.12
C SER A 94 -17.44 -7.47 6.76
N VAL A 95 -17.45 -6.66 5.69
CA VAL A 95 -16.95 -7.08 4.39
C VAL A 95 -15.43 -7.25 4.41
N LYS A 96 -14.71 -6.32 5.06
CA LYS A 96 -13.25 -6.40 5.23
C LYS A 96 -12.81 -7.64 5.98
N SER A 97 -13.44 -7.97 7.11
CA SER A 97 -13.09 -9.16 7.90
C SER A 97 -13.29 -10.46 7.12
N LYS A 98 -14.31 -10.52 6.24
CA LYS A 98 -14.58 -11.67 5.37
C LYS A 98 -13.64 -11.78 4.16
N THR A 99 -13.02 -10.67 3.73
CA THR A 99 -12.20 -10.62 2.49
C THR A 99 -10.70 -10.63 2.75
N THR A 100 -10.25 -10.38 3.98
CA THR A 100 -8.90 -10.80 4.37
C THR A 100 -8.89 -12.33 4.44
N PRO A 101 -8.20 -13.05 3.54
CA PRO A 101 -7.85 -14.42 3.86
C PRO A 101 -7.09 -14.32 5.18
N ALA A 102 -7.52 -15.06 6.20
CA ALA A 102 -6.68 -15.27 7.35
C ALA A 102 -5.36 -15.78 6.77
N THR A 103 -4.32 -14.94 6.77
CA THR A 103 -2.97 -15.35 6.48
C THR A 103 -2.63 -16.28 7.63
N LYS A 104 -3.09 -17.53 7.54
CA LYS A 104 -2.49 -18.65 8.26
C LYS A 104 -1.06 -18.53 7.84
N VAL A 105 -0.24 -18.02 8.75
CA VAL A 105 1.21 -18.01 8.62
C VAL A 105 1.52 -19.43 8.20
N ALA A 106 1.86 -19.64 6.93
CA ALA A 106 2.26 -20.93 6.46
C ALA A 106 3.54 -21.21 7.23
N THR A 107 3.39 -21.99 8.30
CA THR A 107 4.51 -22.55 9.05
C THR A 107 5.34 -23.23 7.99
N LYS A 108 6.48 -22.61 7.66
CA LYS A 108 7.45 -23.17 6.72
C LYS A 108 7.73 -24.58 7.21
N VAL A 109 7.17 -25.58 6.53
CA VAL A 109 7.45 -26.98 6.81
C VAL A 109 8.95 -27.11 6.59
N ALA A 110 9.69 -27.31 7.68
CA ALA A 110 11.13 -27.44 7.62
C ALA A 110 11.46 -28.66 6.76
N SER A 111 11.94 -28.41 5.55
CA SER A 111 12.41 -29.44 4.63
C SER A 111 13.39 -30.37 5.34
N ALA A 112 13.24 -31.69 5.16
CA ALA A 112 14.09 -32.72 5.76
C ALA A 112 15.60 -32.47 5.54
N LYS A 113 15.97 -31.76 4.46
CA LYS A 113 17.37 -31.35 4.17
C LYS A 113 17.97 -30.41 5.24
N SER A 114 17.17 -29.61 5.93
CA SER A 114 17.70 -28.71 6.98
C SER A 114 18.08 -29.46 8.26
N LYS A 115 17.36 -30.55 8.59
CA LYS A 115 17.67 -31.43 9.74
C LYS A 115 18.97 -32.21 9.53
N VAL A 116 19.24 -32.69 8.31
CA VAL A 116 20.48 -33.43 8.00
C VAL A 116 21.72 -32.52 8.12
N LYS A 117 21.64 -31.26 7.66
CA LYS A 117 22.75 -30.30 7.82
C LYS A 117 23.01 -29.91 9.29
N ALA A 118 21.98 -29.87 10.13
CA ALA A 118 22.13 -29.61 11.56
C ALA A 118 22.79 -30.80 12.30
N ALA A 119 22.45 -32.03 11.92
CA ALA A 119 23.07 -33.24 12.49
C ALA A 119 24.56 -33.36 12.13
N GLY A 120 24.93 -33.12 10.86
CA GLY A 120 26.33 -33.17 10.42
C GLY A 120 27.24 -32.13 11.11
N LYS A 121 26.71 -30.95 11.45
CA LYS A 121 27.47 -29.93 12.20
C LYS A 121 27.68 -30.30 13.67
N LYS A 122 26.76 -31.04 14.31
CA LYS A 122 26.95 -31.54 15.67
C LYS A 122 27.96 -32.69 15.72
N ALA A 123 27.94 -33.61 14.75
CA ALA A 123 28.89 -34.71 14.66
C ALA A 123 30.35 -34.25 14.42
N LYS A 124 30.54 -33.15 13.66
CA LYS A 124 31.88 -32.58 13.44
C LYS A 124 32.47 -31.90 14.69
N LYS A 125 31.63 -31.45 15.63
CA LYS A 125 32.09 -30.87 16.91
C LYS A 125 32.47 -31.93 17.95
N THR A 126 31.87 -33.12 17.93
CA THR A 126 32.21 -34.20 18.85
C THR A 126 33.48 -34.95 18.45
N SER A 127 33.75 -35.16 17.16
CA SER A 127 35.01 -35.82 16.72
C SER A 127 36.27 -34.98 16.97
N LYS A 128 36.16 -33.64 16.96
CA LYS A 128 37.29 -32.74 17.25
C LYS A 128 37.67 -32.67 18.74
N ARG A 129 36.82 -33.15 19.65
CA ARG A 129 37.09 -33.17 21.10
C ARG A 129 37.67 -34.51 21.58
N ALA A 130 37.68 -35.54 20.74
CA ALA A 130 38.18 -36.88 21.07
C ALA A 130 39.63 -37.14 20.58
N LYS A 131 40.29 -36.14 19.96
CA LYS A 131 41.73 -36.15 19.66
C LYS A 131 42.38 -34.93 20.31
N LYS A 132 42.44 -34.93 21.64
CA LYS A 132 43.39 -34.18 22.45
C LYS A 132 43.59 -34.94 23.75
#